data_AF-A0A7S2VM45-F1
#
_entry.id   AF-A0A7S2VM45-F1
#
_cell.length_a   1.000
_cell.length_b   1.000
_cell.length_c   1.000
_cell.angle_alpha   90.00
_cell.angle_beta   90.00
_cell.angle_gamma   90.00
#
_symmetry.space_group_name_H-M   'P 1'
#
loop_
_entity.id
_entity.type
_entity.pdbx_description
1 polymer ?
#
loop_
_entity_poly.entity_id
_entity_poly.type
_entity_poly.pdbx_seq_one_letter_code
_entity_poly.pdbx_strand_id
1 'polypeptide(L)'
;ADASSALRGTAARLQQEALEKPNGGKRVLDVVELYSFVQSLGIDPIKESEMVWIAEEALKVQLPPGWTEHTDDRNRPYFHHAHSDESSWTHPMDDVFHDLVQYFRKVLEDGGFWAVEDDLAEHEELIRRDLADWQELFDERGRRFFHNSQTDESRLDDPRHAAYHSLYARLKVVGKMREHLPHLACVPRPEDASVQQARQKEQKELQDRENVAVKVQSTARMMLTRRKAQKIRERRYTNCAPPPERPNLRVHLKRTGDATNFQEDLVFSLTTARRQQIAAVKLQTFARGVLARIRVKPMLKHRRELNQMVTRVQRTWRDYASRKDERERIPKAKAHLVALLRRQMQCRRDYEFFSACAAAWCQEQLERRACAVRIQSVARGKAARLAVEHRRRELGAAAVCLQRHARTFGAWLELRKSLYLESPMQAVFEPTGDARAAALVPWSW
;
A
#
# COMPACT_ATOMS: atom_id res chain seq x y z
N ALA A 1 6.93 -15.78 -38.08
CA ALA A 1 7.38 -16.46 -36.84
C ALA A 1 8.91 -16.44 -36.73
N ASP A 2 9.66 -16.52 -37.83
CA ASP A 2 11.13 -16.64 -37.80
C ASP A 2 11.90 -15.37 -37.39
N ALA A 3 11.42 -14.17 -37.74
CA ALA A 3 12.08 -12.91 -37.34
C ALA A 3 12.12 -12.70 -35.82
N SER A 4 11.05 -13.08 -35.10
CA SER A 4 10.96 -12.96 -33.64
C SER A 4 11.82 -14.02 -32.90
N SER A 5 12.11 -15.15 -33.54
CA SER A 5 13.03 -16.16 -33.03
C SER A 5 14.49 -15.73 -33.24
N ALA A 6 14.80 -15.18 -34.43
CA ALA A 6 16.12 -14.65 -34.74
C ALA A 6 16.50 -13.48 -33.83
N LEU A 7 15.56 -12.55 -33.58
CA LEU A 7 15.75 -11.40 -32.68
C LEU A 7 15.97 -11.81 -31.21
N ARG A 8 15.29 -12.86 -30.73
CA ARG A 8 15.52 -13.43 -29.40
C ARG A 8 16.88 -14.14 -29.29
N GLY A 9 17.30 -14.82 -30.36
CA GLY A 9 18.62 -15.45 -30.44
C GLY A 9 19.77 -14.44 -30.45
N THR A 10 19.63 -13.31 -31.18
CA THR A 10 20.61 -12.23 -31.17
C THR A 10 20.65 -11.50 -29.83
N ALA A 11 19.49 -11.24 -29.22
CA ALA A 11 19.40 -10.65 -27.88
C ALA A 11 20.11 -11.52 -26.81
N ALA A 12 19.90 -12.83 -26.83
CA ALA A 12 20.55 -13.76 -25.90
C ALA A 12 22.07 -13.89 -26.12
N ARG A 13 22.54 -13.79 -27.37
CA ARG A 13 23.97 -13.79 -27.69
C ARG A 13 24.67 -12.50 -27.26
N LEU A 14 24.00 -11.35 -27.46
CA LEU A 14 24.47 -10.04 -27.00
C LEU A 14 24.47 -9.96 -25.46
N GLN A 15 23.57 -10.67 -24.78
CA GLN A 15 23.58 -10.82 -23.32
C GLN A 15 24.88 -11.49 -22.83
N GLN A 16 25.37 -12.53 -23.53
CA GLN A 16 26.64 -13.18 -23.18
C GLN A 16 27.84 -12.28 -23.46
N GLU A 17 27.89 -11.60 -24.62
CA GLU A 17 29.00 -10.70 -24.96
C GLU A 17 29.12 -9.46 -24.06
N ALA A 18 27.99 -8.89 -23.61
CA ALA A 18 28.01 -7.79 -22.65
C ALA A 18 28.53 -8.24 -21.28
N LEU A 19 28.08 -9.40 -20.80
CA LEU A 19 28.47 -9.94 -19.48
C LEU A 19 29.93 -10.41 -19.39
N GLU A 20 30.59 -10.70 -20.52
CA GLU A 20 31.93 -11.32 -20.55
C GLU A 20 33.12 -10.34 -20.53
N LYS A 21 32.92 -9.03 -20.74
CA LYS A 21 34.04 -8.08 -20.65
C LYS A 21 34.44 -7.84 -19.18
N PRO A 22 35.67 -8.23 -18.77
CA PRO A 22 36.12 -8.05 -17.39
C PRO A 22 36.24 -6.56 -17.08
N ASN A 23 35.60 -6.16 -15.97
CA ASN A 23 35.66 -4.80 -15.46
C ASN A 23 37.11 -4.42 -15.16
N GLY A 24 37.57 -3.28 -15.70
CA GLY A 24 38.79 -2.64 -15.24
C GLY A 24 38.62 -2.27 -13.76
N GLY A 25 39.55 -2.75 -12.92
CA GLY A 25 39.74 -2.38 -11.51
C GLY A 25 38.49 -2.19 -10.65
N LYS A 26 38.13 -3.18 -9.82
CA LYS A 26 37.14 -2.99 -8.74
C LYS A 26 37.56 -1.81 -7.85
N ARG A 27 36.92 -0.66 -8.03
CA ARG A 27 37.07 0.49 -7.15
C ARG A 27 36.44 0.16 -5.81
N VAL A 28 37.26 0.10 -4.76
CA VAL A 28 36.77 -0.02 -3.39
C VAL A 28 36.48 1.40 -2.92
N LEU A 29 35.20 1.76 -2.82
CA LEU A 29 34.77 3.04 -2.24
C LEU A 29 34.96 3.00 -0.72
N ASP A 30 35.32 4.15 -0.14
CA ASP A 30 35.32 4.32 1.31
C ASP A 30 33.89 4.31 1.87
N VAL A 31 33.72 3.99 3.15
CA VAL A 31 32.40 3.89 3.81
C VAL A 31 31.63 5.20 3.71
N VAL A 32 32.33 6.33 3.80
CA VAL A 32 31.74 7.68 3.67
C VAL A 32 31.27 7.94 2.23
N GLU A 33 32.07 7.54 1.23
CA GLU A 33 31.70 7.67 -0.18
C GLU A 33 30.50 6.79 -0.52
N LEU A 34 30.47 5.54 -0.04
CA LEU A 34 29.33 4.65 -0.18
C LEU A 34 28.07 5.24 0.43
N TYR A 35 28.17 5.84 1.63
CA TYR A 35 27.02 6.48 2.27
C TYR A 35 26.49 7.67 1.45
N SER A 36 27.39 8.51 0.91
CA SER A 36 27.00 9.60 0.03
C SER A 36 26.35 9.11 -1.27
N PHE A 37 26.82 7.98 -1.81
CA PHE A 37 26.28 7.37 -3.02
C PHE A 37 24.88 6.76 -2.78
N VAL A 38 24.68 6.08 -1.65
CA VAL A 38 23.36 5.55 -1.26
C VAL A 38 22.35 6.69 -1.09
N GLN A 39 22.78 7.81 -0.48
CA GLN A 39 21.94 9.00 -0.38
C GLN A 39 21.65 9.66 -1.73
N SER A 40 22.62 9.69 -2.66
CA SER A 40 22.39 10.25 -4.00
C SER A 40 21.40 9.43 -4.82
N LEU A 41 21.25 8.13 -4.55
CA LEU A 41 20.21 7.27 -5.13
C LEU A 41 18.82 7.44 -4.48
N GLY A 42 18.72 8.31 -3.47
CA GLY A 42 17.47 8.55 -2.74
C GLY A 42 17.07 7.43 -1.78
N ILE A 43 18.03 6.60 -1.32
CA ILE A 43 17.81 5.56 -0.32
C ILE A 43 18.22 6.10 1.06
N ASP A 44 17.35 5.95 2.06
CA ASP A 44 17.70 6.26 3.45
C ASP A 44 18.42 5.06 4.09
N PRO A 45 19.75 5.06 4.28
CA PRO A 45 20.50 3.86 4.72
C PRO A 45 20.10 3.33 6.11
N ILE A 46 19.46 4.18 6.93
CA ILE A 46 18.97 3.81 8.27
C ILE A 46 17.55 3.26 8.23
N LYS A 47 16.67 3.81 7.39
CA LYS A 47 15.25 3.42 7.32
C LYS A 47 14.99 2.31 6.31
N GLU A 48 15.70 2.34 5.19
CA GLU A 48 15.56 1.47 4.02
C GLU A 48 16.83 0.60 3.86
N SER A 49 17.34 0.05 4.97
CA SER A 49 18.57 -0.77 4.97
C SER A 49 18.46 -2.00 4.06
N GLU A 50 17.24 -2.50 3.83
CA GLU A 50 16.93 -3.60 2.92
C GLU A 50 17.13 -3.25 1.44
N MET A 51 17.36 -1.98 1.10
CA MET A 51 17.55 -1.50 -0.28
C MET A 51 19.02 -1.18 -0.60
N VAL A 52 19.92 -1.23 0.39
CA VAL A 52 21.34 -0.87 0.22
C VAL A 52 22.04 -1.76 -0.81
N TRP A 53 21.61 -3.02 -0.97
CA TRP A 53 22.13 -3.91 -1.99
C TRP A 53 21.89 -3.42 -3.42
N ILE A 54 20.87 -2.58 -3.66
CA ILE A 54 20.62 -1.96 -4.98
C ILE A 54 21.76 -0.99 -5.32
N ALA A 55 22.23 -0.22 -4.32
CA ALA A 55 23.38 0.66 -4.48
C ALA A 55 24.67 -0.13 -4.73
N GLU A 56 24.86 -1.27 -4.05
CA GLU A 56 26.01 -2.15 -4.34
C GLU A 56 25.98 -2.70 -5.76
N GLU A 57 24.81 -3.00 -6.30
CA GLU A 57 24.66 -3.44 -7.68
C GLU A 57 24.90 -2.30 -8.67
N ALA A 58 24.48 -1.07 -8.35
CA ALA A 58 24.75 0.10 -9.16
C ALA A 58 26.26 0.32 -9.38
N LEU A 59 27.07 0.11 -8.33
CA LEU A 59 28.53 0.21 -8.41
C LEU A 59 29.20 -0.91 -9.22
N LYS A 60 28.53 -2.07 -9.38
CA LYS A 60 29.04 -3.23 -10.11
C LYS A 60 28.60 -3.25 -11.57
N VAL A 61 27.64 -2.40 -11.97
CA VAL A 61 27.08 -2.41 -13.32
C VAL A 61 28.10 -1.84 -14.31
N GLN A 62 28.17 -2.49 -15.47
CA GLN A 62 28.99 -2.03 -16.58
C GLN A 62 28.36 -0.81 -17.23
N LEU A 63 29.21 0.12 -17.65
CA LEU A 63 28.79 1.29 -18.40
C LEU A 63 28.09 0.89 -19.71
N PRO A 64 27.09 1.67 -20.16
CA PRO A 64 26.47 1.43 -21.45
C PRO A 64 27.48 1.53 -22.60
N PRO A 65 27.21 0.87 -23.74
CA PRO A 65 28.06 0.95 -24.92
C PRO A 65 28.34 2.41 -25.33
N GLY A 66 29.61 2.74 -25.58
CA GLY A 66 30.03 4.09 -25.95
C GLY A 66 30.43 4.99 -24.77
N TRP A 67 30.12 4.61 -23.53
CA TRP A 67 30.54 5.33 -22.33
C TRP A 67 31.85 4.79 -21.76
N THR A 68 32.70 5.70 -21.29
CA THR A 68 33.99 5.40 -20.68
C THR A 68 34.17 6.22 -19.39
N GLU A 69 34.74 5.61 -18.36
CA GLU A 69 35.09 6.29 -17.11
C GLU A 69 36.50 6.88 -17.25
N HIS A 70 36.64 8.16 -16.90
CA HIS A 70 37.89 8.89 -16.84
C HIS A 70 38.03 9.57 -15.49
N THR A 71 39.24 9.95 -15.12
CA THR A 71 39.50 10.69 -13.87
C THR A 71 40.08 12.05 -14.19
N ASP A 72 39.51 13.09 -13.57
CA ASP A 72 40.01 14.46 -13.61
C ASP A 72 41.34 14.60 -12.82
N ASP A 73 42.03 15.73 -12.95
CA ASP A 73 43.29 16.04 -12.25
C ASP A 73 43.17 15.97 -10.71
N ARG A 74 41.92 16.08 -10.22
CA ARG A 74 41.56 15.96 -8.80
C ARG A 74 41.17 14.54 -8.38
N ASN A 75 41.43 13.55 -9.23
CA ASN A 75 41.10 12.14 -9.05
C ASN A 75 39.58 11.89 -8.84
N ARG A 76 38.74 12.73 -9.43
CA ARG A 76 37.28 12.57 -9.43
C ARG A 76 36.85 11.86 -10.70
N PRO A 77 35.99 10.81 -10.61
CA PRO A 77 35.50 10.14 -11.80
C PRO A 77 34.57 11.05 -12.58
N TYR A 78 34.67 11.02 -13.90
CA TYR A 78 33.69 11.56 -14.82
C TYR A 78 33.49 10.57 -15.97
N PHE A 79 32.32 10.59 -16.58
CA PHE A 79 31.94 9.68 -17.65
C PHE A 79 31.94 10.44 -18.97
N HIS A 80 32.65 9.91 -19.96
CA HIS A 80 32.71 10.48 -21.31
C HIS A 80 32.09 9.53 -22.31
N HIS A 81 31.20 10.05 -23.15
CA HIS A 81 30.60 9.32 -24.24
C HIS A 81 31.39 9.55 -25.54
N ALA A 82 32.00 8.49 -26.06
CA ALA A 82 32.95 8.56 -27.17
C ALA A 82 32.37 9.10 -28.48
N HIS A 83 31.05 8.97 -28.69
CA HIS A 83 30.40 9.33 -29.95
C HIS A 83 29.75 10.71 -29.95
N SER A 84 29.20 11.15 -28.81
CA SER A 84 28.58 12.48 -28.67
C SER A 84 29.54 13.53 -28.14
N ASP A 85 30.73 13.10 -27.69
CA ASP A 85 31.72 13.95 -27.00
C ASP A 85 31.17 14.62 -25.74
N GLU A 86 30.13 14.03 -25.14
CA GLU A 86 29.50 14.52 -23.93
C GLU A 86 30.20 13.97 -22.69
N SER A 87 30.52 14.86 -21.75
CA SER A 87 31.07 14.50 -20.44
C SER A 87 30.05 14.75 -19.34
N SER A 88 29.80 13.76 -18.50
CA SER A 88 28.90 13.84 -17.35
C SER A 88 29.64 13.51 -16.04
N TRP A 89 29.24 14.17 -14.96
CA TRP A 89 29.73 13.85 -13.60
C TRP A 89 28.87 12.81 -12.90
N THR A 90 27.65 12.56 -13.40
CA THR A 90 26.74 11.52 -12.94
C THR A 90 26.86 10.27 -13.81
N HIS A 91 26.65 9.11 -13.21
CA HIS A 91 26.74 7.85 -13.93
C HIS A 91 25.55 7.75 -14.91
N PRO A 92 25.76 7.33 -16.17
CA PRO A 92 24.72 7.35 -17.21
C PRO A 92 23.51 6.45 -16.91
N MET A 93 23.65 5.55 -15.92
CA MET A 93 22.59 4.66 -15.45
C MET A 93 21.98 5.09 -14.11
N ASP A 94 22.39 6.22 -13.53
CA ASP A 94 21.87 6.65 -12.21
C ASP A 94 20.36 6.79 -12.23
N ASP A 95 19.77 7.34 -13.31
CA ASP A 95 18.32 7.45 -13.46
C ASP A 95 17.63 6.08 -13.46
N VAL A 96 18.27 5.08 -14.07
CA VAL A 96 17.75 3.69 -14.08
C VAL A 96 17.73 3.11 -12.67
N PHE A 97 18.72 3.41 -11.83
CA PHE A 97 18.74 2.96 -10.44
C PHE A 97 17.76 3.71 -9.56
N HIS A 98 17.50 4.99 -9.83
CA HIS A 98 16.42 5.73 -9.18
C HIS A 98 15.05 5.12 -9.48
N ASP A 99 14.79 4.75 -10.74
CA ASP A 99 13.58 4.05 -11.14
C ASP A 99 13.46 2.69 -10.45
N LEU A 100 14.57 1.95 -10.32
CA LEU A 100 14.59 0.66 -9.62
C LEU A 100 14.29 0.78 -8.12
N VAL A 101 14.78 1.84 -7.48
CA VAL A 101 14.44 2.18 -6.09
C VAL A 101 12.94 2.46 -5.96
N GLN A 102 12.34 3.17 -6.92
CA GLN A 102 10.90 3.41 -6.96
C GLN A 102 10.11 2.13 -7.21
N TYR A 103 10.57 1.25 -8.12
CA TYR A 103 9.96 -0.06 -8.34
C TYR A 103 9.96 -0.91 -7.06
N PHE A 104 11.05 -0.91 -6.30
CA PHE A 104 11.10 -1.62 -5.02
C PHE A 104 10.03 -1.11 -4.05
N ARG A 105 9.85 0.21 -3.95
CA ARG A 105 8.80 0.83 -3.12
C ARG A 105 7.40 0.44 -3.61
N LYS A 106 7.13 0.51 -4.92
CA LYS A 106 5.86 0.07 -5.52
C LYS A 106 5.55 -1.40 -5.20
N VAL A 107 6.54 -2.29 -5.30
CA VAL A 107 6.36 -3.72 -4.99
C VAL A 107 5.94 -3.94 -3.54
N LEU A 108 6.49 -3.15 -2.60
CA LEU A 108 6.10 -3.20 -1.20
C LEU A 108 4.69 -2.65 -0.95
N GLU A 109 4.29 -1.60 -1.68
CA GLU A 109 2.94 -1.00 -1.59
C GLU A 109 1.86 -1.90 -2.20
N ASP A 110 2.09 -2.41 -3.41
CA ASP A 110 1.15 -3.26 -4.16
C ASP A 110 1.13 -4.71 -3.66
N GLY A 111 2.17 -5.13 -2.95
CA GLY A 111 2.32 -6.50 -2.43
C GLY A 111 2.60 -7.54 -3.52
N GLY A 112 3.16 -7.13 -4.65
CA GLY A 112 3.49 -8.01 -5.78
C GLY A 112 4.31 -7.33 -6.86
N PHE A 113 4.87 -8.12 -7.78
CA PHE A 113 5.74 -7.63 -8.86
C PHE A 113 5.00 -7.20 -10.12
N TRP A 114 3.67 -7.35 -10.16
CA TRP A 114 2.86 -7.23 -11.38
C TRP A 114 2.94 -5.85 -12.03
N ALA A 115 2.83 -4.77 -11.25
CA ALA A 115 2.92 -3.41 -11.78
C ALA A 115 4.30 -3.13 -12.39
N VAL A 116 5.36 -3.63 -11.74
CA VAL A 116 6.74 -3.48 -12.26
C VAL A 116 6.96 -4.34 -13.49
N GLU A 117 6.40 -5.56 -13.55
CA GLU A 117 6.46 -6.41 -14.74
C GLU A 117 5.73 -5.78 -15.94
N ASP A 118 4.58 -5.15 -15.71
CA ASP A 118 3.84 -4.42 -16.75
C ASP A 118 4.62 -3.18 -17.21
N ASP A 119 5.18 -2.37 -16.28
CA ASP A 119 6.05 -1.23 -16.60
C ASP A 119 7.27 -1.66 -17.45
N LEU A 120 7.91 -2.79 -17.10
CA LEU A 120 9.04 -3.35 -17.84
C LEU A 120 8.65 -3.85 -19.24
N ALA A 121 7.49 -4.49 -19.36
CA ALA A 121 6.97 -4.95 -20.64
C ALA A 121 6.63 -3.78 -21.57
N GLU A 122 6.08 -2.70 -21.03
CA GLU A 122 5.85 -1.45 -21.76
C GLU A 122 7.17 -0.83 -22.23
N HIS A 123 8.18 -0.78 -21.37
CA HIS A 123 9.51 -0.30 -21.75
C HIS A 123 10.14 -1.15 -22.86
N GLU A 124 10.02 -2.47 -22.79
CA GLU A 124 10.49 -3.35 -23.86
C GLU A 124 9.74 -3.10 -25.17
N GLU A 125 8.42 -2.90 -25.14
CA GLU A 125 7.63 -2.62 -26.33
C GLU A 125 7.96 -1.25 -26.94
N LEU A 126 8.22 -0.24 -26.12
CA LEU A 126 8.70 1.07 -26.59
C LEU A 126 10.04 0.94 -27.31
N ILE A 127 11.00 0.25 -26.69
CA ILE A 127 12.30 -0.04 -27.31
C ILE A 127 12.12 -0.80 -28.62
N ARG A 128 11.24 -1.81 -28.65
CA ARG A 128 10.95 -2.61 -29.84
C ARG A 128 10.33 -1.76 -30.95
N ARG A 129 9.45 -0.83 -30.61
CA ARG A 129 8.81 0.11 -31.54
C ARG A 129 9.83 1.09 -32.12
N ASP A 130 10.66 1.68 -31.29
CA ASP A 130 11.68 2.67 -31.72
C ASP A 130 12.77 2.01 -32.58
N LEU A 131 13.09 0.75 -32.32
CA LEU A 131 14.09 -0.02 -33.07
C LEU A 131 13.51 -0.77 -34.28
N ALA A 132 12.20 -0.71 -34.51
CA ALA A 132 11.55 -1.42 -35.62
C ALA A 132 12.00 -0.90 -36.99
N ASP A 133 12.29 0.41 -37.06
CA ASP A 133 12.67 1.09 -38.30
C ASP A 133 14.15 0.97 -38.65
N TRP A 134 14.94 0.38 -37.74
CA TRP A 134 16.38 0.16 -37.92
C TRP A 134 16.65 -1.17 -38.64
N GLN A 135 17.36 -1.07 -39.76
CA GLN A 135 17.72 -2.17 -40.64
C GLN A 135 19.24 -2.39 -40.64
N GLU A 136 19.66 -3.65 -40.69
CA GLU A 136 21.06 -4.03 -40.89
C GLU A 136 21.34 -4.13 -42.39
N LEU A 137 22.31 -3.36 -42.86
CA LEU A 137 22.75 -3.32 -44.26
C LEU A 137 24.25 -3.60 -44.35
N PHE A 138 24.74 -3.91 -45.55
CA PHE A 138 26.14 -4.21 -45.80
C PHE A 138 26.71 -3.29 -46.87
N ASP A 139 27.88 -2.71 -46.59
CA ASP A 139 28.69 -1.99 -47.57
C ASP A 139 29.16 -2.92 -48.70
N GLU A 140 29.62 -2.34 -49.81
CA GLU A 140 30.35 -3.05 -50.88
C GLU A 140 31.58 -3.84 -50.37
N ARG A 141 32.10 -3.48 -49.20
CA ARG A 141 33.21 -4.15 -48.51
C ARG A 141 32.78 -5.26 -47.55
N GLY A 142 31.48 -5.56 -47.47
CA GLY A 142 30.90 -6.55 -46.55
C GLY A 142 30.88 -6.11 -45.08
N ARG A 143 31.08 -4.81 -44.79
CA ARG A 143 30.95 -4.29 -43.42
C ARG A 143 29.48 -4.01 -43.14
N ARG A 144 28.99 -4.51 -42.01
CA ARG A 144 27.63 -4.20 -41.54
C ARG A 144 27.55 -2.75 -41.06
N PHE A 145 26.44 -2.09 -41.36
CA PHE A 145 26.04 -0.83 -40.78
C PHE A 145 24.53 -0.84 -40.55
N PHE A 146 24.06 -0.01 -39.64
CA PHE A 146 22.66 0.09 -39.26
C PHE A 146 22.08 1.38 -39.82
N HIS A 147 20.99 1.26 -40.55
CA HIS A 147 20.32 2.37 -41.20
C HIS A 147 18.89 2.50 -40.67
N ASN A 148 18.51 3.71 -40.26
CA ASN A 148 17.14 4.00 -39.87
C ASN A 148 16.36 4.48 -41.10
N SER A 149 15.34 3.70 -41.47
CA SER A 149 14.51 3.97 -42.65
C SER A 149 13.61 5.21 -42.53
N GLN A 150 13.40 5.75 -41.33
CA GLN A 150 12.57 6.95 -41.12
C GLN A 150 13.38 8.24 -40.99
N THR A 151 14.56 8.18 -40.35
CA THR A 151 15.38 9.38 -40.09
C THR A 151 16.54 9.55 -41.07
N ASP A 152 16.74 8.59 -41.98
CA ASP A 152 17.88 8.49 -42.90
C ASP A 152 19.25 8.49 -42.19
N GLU A 153 19.28 8.22 -40.88
CA GLU A 153 20.54 8.11 -40.12
C GLU A 153 21.22 6.77 -40.37
N SER A 154 22.54 6.77 -40.49
CA SER A 154 23.36 5.57 -40.63
C SER A 154 24.42 5.52 -39.53
N ARG A 155 24.52 4.39 -38.84
CA ARG A 155 25.46 4.16 -37.72
C ARG A 155 26.23 2.88 -37.93
N LEU A 156 27.48 2.83 -37.48
CA LEU A 156 28.32 1.63 -37.53
C LEU A 156 28.04 0.69 -36.35
N ASP A 157 27.62 1.24 -35.22
CA ASP A 157 27.27 0.49 -34.01
C ASP A 157 25.79 0.10 -33.99
N ASP A 158 25.51 -1.06 -33.40
CA ASP A 158 24.14 -1.57 -33.27
C ASP A 158 23.35 -0.70 -32.27
N PRO A 159 22.34 0.07 -32.72
CA PRO A 159 21.53 0.92 -31.84
C PRO A 159 20.75 0.10 -30.80
N ARG A 160 20.48 -1.18 -31.09
CA ARG A 160 19.78 -2.08 -30.19
C ARG A 160 20.61 -2.36 -28.94
N HIS A 161 21.94 -2.41 -29.08
CA HIS A 161 22.82 -2.74 -27.96
C HIS A 161 22.74 -1.69 -26.84
N ALA A 162 22.77 -0.41 -27.19
CA ALA A 162 22.62 0.69 -26.23
C ALA A 162 21.22 0.73 -25.60
N ALA A 163 20.17 0.55 -26.41
CA ALA A 163 18.79 0.58 -25.94
C ALA A 163 18.45 -0.59 -25.01
N TYR A 164 18.90 -1.81 -25.33
CA TYR A 164 18.66 -2.97 -24.47
C TYR A 164 19.57 -3.03 -23.24
N HIS A 165 20.71 -2.32 -23.21
CA HIS A 165 21.59 -2.29 -22.04
C HIS A 165 20.86 -1.81 -20.79
N SER A 166 20.07 -0.74 -20.92
CA SER A 166 19.30 -0.20 -19.80
C SER A 166 18.19 -1.14 -19.35
N LEU A 167 17.48 -1.78 -20.30
CA LEU A 167 16.47 -2.79 -20.01
C LEU A 167 17.07 -4.02 -19.30
N TYR A 168 18.25 -4.48 -19.74
CA TYR A 168 18.93 -5.62 -19.11
C TYR A 168 19.39 -5.31 -17.69
N ALA A 169 19.89 -4.10 -17.44
CA ALA A 169 20.20 -3.66 -16.09
C ALA A 169 18.95 -3.70 -15.20
N ARG A 170 17.80 -3.19 -15.70
CA ARG A 170 16.52 -3.25 -14.97
C ARG A 170 16.09 -4.69 -14.69
N LEU A 171 16.06 -5.56 -15.72
CA LEU A 171 15.68 -6.97 -15.59
C LEU A 171 16.59 -7.72 -14.61
N LYS A 172 17.91 -7.47 -14.65
CA LYS A 172 18.88 -8.09 -13.75
C LYS A 172 18.62 -7.71 -12.30
N VAL A 173 18.42 -6.42 -12.03
CA VAL A 173 18.16 -5.93 -10.67
C VAL A 173 16.80 -6.42 -10.19
N VAL A 174 15.75 -6.38 -11.01
CA VAL A 174 14.43 -6.93 -10.65
C VAL A 174 14.50 -8.45 -10.39
N GLY A 175 15.30 -9.19 -11.14
CA GLY A 175 15.59 -10.60 -10.86
C GLY A 175 16.15 -10.80 -9.44
N LYS A 176 17.12 -9.98 -9.04
CA LYS A 176 17.65 -9.98 -7.66
C LYS A 176 16.63 -9.51 -6.63
N MET A 177 15.78 -8.54 -6.95
CA MET A 177 14.68 -8.12 -6.06
C MET A 177 13.77 -9.30 -5.71
N ARG A 178 13.50 -10.19 -6.68
CA ARG A 178 12.69 -11.40 -6.45
C ARG A 178 13.39 -12.41 -5.54
N GLU A 179 14.72 -12.51 -5.63
CA GLU A 179 15.52 -13.35 -4.72
C GLU A 179 15.46 -12.82 -3.28
N HIS A 180 15.53 -11.50 -3.10
CA HIS A 180 15.39 -10.85 -1.80
C HIS A 180 13.95 -10.90 -1.24
N LEU A 181 12.94 -10.91 -2.11
CA LEU A 181 11.51 -10.90 -1.74
C LEU A 181 10.75 -12.12 -2.31
N PRO A 182 11.09 -13.35 -1.90
CA PRO A 182 10.51 -14.58 -2.48
C PRO A 182 9.01 -14.73 -2.20
N HIS A 183 8.55 -14.13 -1.10
CA HIS A 183 7.14 -14.16 -0.71
C HIS A 183 6.28 -13.29 -1.63
N LEU A 184 6.75 -12.09 -2.01
CA LEU A 184 6.05 -11.20 -2.95
C LEU A 184 6.18 -11.69 -4.40
N ALA A 185 7.27 -12.40 -4.74
CA ALA A 185 7.48 -12.95 -6.07
C ALA A 185 6.50 -14.07 -6.45
N CYS A 186 5.86 -14.70 -5.45
CA CYS A 186 4.91 -15.80 -5.64
C CYS A 186 3.43 -15.35 -5.53
N VAL A 187 3.15 -14.10 -5.18
CA VAL A 187 1.78 -13.62 -4.99
C VAL A 187 1.08 -13.58 -6.34
N PRO A 188 0.03 -14.37 -6.61
CA PRO A 188 -0.64 -14.40 -7.91
C PRO A 188 -1.22 -13.04 -8.30
N ARG A 189 -1.25 -12.74 -9.60
CA ARG A 189 -1.79 -11.47 -10.11
C ARG A 189 -3.23 -11.30 -9.66
N PRO A 190 -3.61 -10.15 -9.08
CA PRO A 190 -5.01 -9.89 -8.76
C PRO A 190 -5.83 -9.98 -10.04
N GLU A 191 -6.87 -10.81 -10.03
CA GLU A 191 -7.73 -11.00 -11.20
C GLU A 191 -8.49 -9.70 -11.50
N ASP A 192 -8.46 -9.25 -12.75
CA ASP A 192 -9.22 -8.09 -13.19
C ASP A 192 -10.70 -8.24 -12.79
N ALA A 193 -11.29 -7.14 -12.32
CA ALA A 193 -12.69 -7.14 -11.88
C ALA A 193 -13.65 -7.66 -12.96
N SER A 194 -13.32 -7.49 -14.24
CA SER A 194 -14.07 -8.00 -15.38
C SER A 194 -14.06 -9.53 -15.46
N VAL A 195 -12.93 -10.17 -15.21
CA VAL A 195 -12.77 -11.64 -15.24
C VAL A 195 -13.50 -12.28 -14.07
N GLN A 196 -13.43 -11.67 -12.89
CA GLN A 196 -14.20 -12.12 -11.72
C GLN A 196 -15.71 -12.05 -11.97
N GLN A 197 -16.18 -10.94 -12.55
CA GLN A 197 -17.59 -10.78 -12.93
C GLN A 197 -18.01 -11.79 -13.99
N ALA A 198 -17.17 -12.07 -14.99
CA ALA A 198 -17.43 -13.09 -16.01
C ALA A 198 -17.58 -14.49 -15.40
N ARG A 199 -16.67 -14.90 -14.51
CA ARG A 199 -16.75 -16.20 -13.81
C ARG A 199 -17.99 -16.31 -12.92
N GLN A 200 -18.33 -15.25 -12.19
CA GLN A 200 -19.55 -15.22 -11.38
C GLN A 200 -20.80 -15.34 -12.25
N LYS A 201 -20.81 -14.71 -13.42
CA LYS A 201 -21.89 -14.82 -14.40
C LYS A 201 -22.00 -16.25 -14.94
N GLU A 202 -20.90 -16.89 -15.32
CA GLU A 202 -20.89 -18.29 -15.77
C GLU A 202 -21.42 -19.25 -14.69
N GLN A 203 -21.00 -19.07 -13.44
CA GLN A 203 -21.51 -19.87 -12.31
C GLN A 203 -23.02 -19.68 -12.11
N LYS A 204 -23.50 -18.43 -12.22
CA LYS A 204 -24.93 -18.12 -12.13
C LYS A 204 -25.71 -18.74 -13.28
N GLU A 205 -25.19 -18.69 -14.51
CA GLU A 205 -25.80 -19.33 -15.68
C GLU A 205 -25.87 -20.85 -15.52
N LEU A 206 -24.84 -21.49 -14.95
CA LEU A 206 -24.86 -22.91 -14.62
C LEU A 206 -25.94 -23.24 -13.58
N GLN A 207 -26.02 -22.47 -12.49
CA GLN A 207 -27.07 -22.64 -11.49
C GLN A 207 -28.48 -22.47 -12.08
N ASP A 208 -28.66 -21.48 -12.96
CA ASP A 208 -29.94 -21.24 -13.63
C ASP A 208 -30.30 -22.43 -14.56
N ARG A 209 -29.33 -23.00 -15.28
CA ARG A 209 -29.54 -24.22 -16.08
C ARG A 209 -29.95 -25.42 -15.22
N GLU A 210 -29.30 -25.62 -14.08
CA GLU A 210 -29.67 -26.68 -13.13
C GLU A 210 -31.10 -26.47 -12.60
N ASN A 211 -31.46 -25.24 -12.22
CA ASN A 211 -32.79 -24.89 -11.75
C ASN A 211 -33.88 -25.13 -12.81
N VAL A 212 -33.60 -24.78 -14.07
CA VAL A 212 -34.50 -25.07 -15.20
C VAL A 212 -34.65 -26.58 -15.39
N ALA A 213 -33.57 -27.35 -15.33
CA ALA A 213 -33.64 -28.81 -15.43
C ALA A 213 -34.49 -29.43 -14.30
N VAL A 214 -34.34 -28.95 -13.07
CA VAL A 214 -35.17 -29.40 -11.92
C VAL A 214 -36.65 -29.06 -12.13
N LYS A 215 -36.97 -27.88 -12.68
CA LYS A 215 -38.35 -27.50 -13.04
C LYS A 215 -38.93 -28.41 -14.13
N VAL A 216 -38.15 -28.71 -15.17
CA VAL A 216 -38.56 -29.63 -16.25
C VAL A 216 -38.77 -31.05 -15.71
N GLN A 217 -37.87 -31.54 -14.86
CA GLN A 217 -38.00 -32.87 -14.25
C GLN A 217 -39.21 -32.98 -13.33
N SER A 218 -39.48 -31.96 -12.50
CA SER A 218 -40.65 -31.95 -11.60
C SER A 218 -41.97 -31.89 -12.37
N THR A 219 -42.07 -31.08 -13.42
CA THR A 219 -43.24 -31.01 -14.30
C THR A 219 -43.45 -32.31 -15.08
N ALA A 220 -42.38 -32.94 -15.58
CA ALA A 220 -42.46 -34.25 -16.22
C ALA A 220 -42.94 -35.34 -15.24
N ARG A 221 -42.42 -35.38 -14.01
CA ARG A 221 -42.89 -36.30 -12.95
C ARG A 221 -44.37 -36.09 -12.62
N MET A 222 -44.83 -34.84 -12.57
CA MET A 222 -46.25 -34.51 -12.38
C MET A 222 -47.09 -34.99 -13.57
N MET A 223 -46.67 -34.76 -14.82
CA MET A 223 -47.42 -35.22 -15.99
C MET A 223 -47.49 -36.76 -16.06
N LEU A 224 -46.40 -37.46 -15.75
CA LEU A 224 -46.36 -38.91 -15.71
C LEU A 224 -47.30 -39.48 -14.64
N THR A 225 -47.31 -38.88 -13.44
CA THR A 225 -48.26 -39.29 -12.37
C THR A 225 -49.70 -39.00 -12.76
N ARG A 226 -49.98 -37.86 -13.38
CA ARG A 226 -51.32 -37.48 -13.85
C ARG A 226 -51.81 -38.40 -14.98
N ARG A 227 -50.97 -38.72 -15.97
CA ARG A 227 -51.27 -39.72 -17.01
C ARG A 227 -51.48 -41.12 -16.44
N LYS A 228 -50.69 -41.53 -15.43
CA LYS A 228 -50.87 -42.81 -14.76
C LYS A 228 -52.21 -42.85 -14.00
N ALA A 229 -52.56 -41.79 -13.29
CA ALA A 229 -53.86 -41.66 -12.62
C ALA A 229 -55.03 -41.64 -13.61
N GLN A 230 -54.86 -40.98 -14.75
CA GLN A 230 -55.85 -40.95 -15.82
C GLN A 230 -56.00 -42.32 -16.49
N LYS A 231 -54.92 -43.04 -16.82
CA LYS A 231 -54.99 -44.44 -17.28
C LYS A 231 -55.64 -45.37 -16.25
N ILE A 232 -55.42 -45.13 -14.94
CA ILE A 232 -56.12 -45.88 -13.89
C ILE A 232 -57.62 -45.56 -13.89
N ARG A 233 -58.01 -44.30 -14.14
CA ARG A 233 -59.42 -43.90 -14.32
C ARG A 233 -60.01 -44.48 -15.60
N GLU A 234 -59.34 -44.34 -16.73
CA GLU A 234 -59.75 -44.90 -18.03
C GLU A 234 -59.85 -46.41 -17.97
N ARG A 235 -58.92 -47.15 -17.34
CA ARG A 235 -59.08 -48.59 -17.09
C ARG A 235 -60.29 -48.94 -16.22
N ARG A 236 -60.76 -48.00 -15.37
CA ARG A 236 -62.04 -48.16 -14.65
C ARG A 236 -63.25 -47.89 -15.56
N TYR A 237 -63.09 -47.15 -16.66
CA TYR A 237 -64.14 -46.82 -17.62
C TYR A 237 -64.15 -47.75 -18.87
N THR A 238 -63.01 -48.22 -19.37
CA THR A 238 -62.92 -49.12 -20.54
C THR A 238 -63.27 -50.56 -20.19
N ASN A 239 -63.22 -50.93 -18.90
CA ASN A 239 -63.80 -52.17 -18.40
C ASN A 239 -65.28 -51.99 -17.96
N CYS A 240 -65.97 -50.99 -18.50
CA CYS A 240 -67.43 -50.92 -18.45
C CYS A 240 -67.97 -51.70 -19.67
N ALA A 241 -68.37 -52.98 -19.57
CA ALA A 241 -69.70 -53.38 -19.10
C ALA A 241 -70.62 -52.18 -18.79
N PRO A 242 -71.86 -52.11 -19.32
CA PRO A 242 -72.76 -50.97 -19.11
C PRO A 242 -72.68 -50.52 -17.65
N PRO A 243 -72.64 -49.19 -17.36
CA PRO A 243 -72.31 -48.66 -16.04
C PRO A 243 -73.02 -49.55 -15.03
N PRO A 244 -72.30 -50.32 -14.18
CA PRO A 244 -72.88 -51.49 -13.54
C PRO A 244 -74.15 -50.95 -12.90
N GLU A 245 -75.31 -51.49 -13.26
CA GLU A 245 -76.65 -50.98 -12.95
C GLU A 245 -76.86 -50.80 -11.45
N ARG A 246 -76.10 -49.93 -10.76
CA ARG A 246 -75.53 -50.20 -9.42
C ARG A 246 -76.10 -51.51 -8.86
N PRO A 247 -75.62 -52.72 -9.27
CA PRO A 247 -76.41 -53.97 -9.45
C PRO A 247 -76.93 -54.59 -8.15
N ASN A 248 -76.93 -53.76 -7.12
CA ASN A 248 -76.97 -54.02 -5.73
C ASN A 248 -77.64 -52.87 -4.98
N LEU A 249 -78.34 -51.93 -5.63
CA LEU A 249 -79.25 -51.00 -4.97
C LEU A 249 -80.68 -51.41 -5.32
N ARG A 250 -81.38 -51.98 -4.35
CA ARG A 250 -82.81 -52.26 -4.47
C ARG A 250 -83.58 -51.00 -4.03
N VAL A 251 -84.44 -50.52 -4.92
CA VAL A 251 -85.46 -49.52 -4.59
C VAL A 251 -86.60 -50.25 -3.88
N HIS A 252 -86.94 -49.80 -2.69
CA HIS A 252 -88.12 -50.27 -1.98
C HIS A 252 -88.80 -49.07 -1.33
N LEU A 253 -90.13 -49.10 -1.32
CA LEU A 253 -90.95 -48.07 -0.72
C LEU A 253 -90.92 -48.27 0.79
N LYS A 254 -90.44 -47.28 1.54
CA LYS A 254 -90.41 -47.34 2.99
C LYS A 254 -91.49 -46.41 3.52
N ARG A 255 -92.52 -46.99 4.13
CA ARG A 255 -93.55 -46.22 4.85
C ARG A 255 -92.97 -45.72 6.16
N THR A 256 -93.03 -44.42 6.36
CA THR A 256 -92.58 -43.77 7.60
C THR A 256 -93.71 -42.88 8.09
N GLY A 257 -94.18 -43.09 9.33
CA GLY A 257 -95.35 -42.44 9.93
C GLY A 257 -96.15 -43.40 10.81
N ASP A 258 -97.20 -42.90 11.46
CA ASP A 258 -98.18 -43.69 12.25
C ASP A 258 -99.43 -43.99 11.42
N ALA A 259 -100.24 -44.97 11.87
CA ALA A 259 -101.38 -45.61 11.19
C ALA A 259 -102.31 -44.70 10.35
N THR A 260 -102.41 -43.42 10.71
CA THR A 260 -103.33 -42.45 10.11
C THR A 260 -102.66 -41.41 9.20
N ASN A 261 -101.33 -41.29 9.20
CA ASN A 261 -100.61 -40.32 8.38
C ASN A 261 -99.23 -40.86 7.97
N PHE A 262 -99.18 -41.63 6.88
CA PHE A 262 -97.94 -42.21 6.36
C PHE A 262 -97.44 -41.47 5.13
N GLN A 263 -96.13 -41.21 5.10
CA GLN A 263 -95.42 -40.73 3.92
C GLN A 263 -94.64 -41.90 3.29
N GLU A 264 -94.82 -42.09 1.99
CA GLU A 264 -94.16 -43.15 1.22
C GLU A 264 -92.91 -42.59 0.53
N ASP A 265 -91.75 -42.85 1.13
CA ASP A 265 -90.47 -42.43 0.58
C ASP A 265 -89.80 -43.57 -0.20
N LEU A 266 -89.32 -43.27 -1.40
CA LEU A 266 -88.47 -44.19 -2.16
C LEU A 266 -87.06 -44.22 -1.54
N VAL A 267 -86.68 -45.36 -0.94
CA VAL A 267 -85.38 -45.52 -0.31
C VAL A 267 -84.51 -46.51 -1.07
N PHE A 268 -83.33 -46.05 -1.48
CA PHE A 268 -82.29 -46.90 -2.08
C PHE A 268 -81.56 -47.69 -0.99
N SER A 269 -81.56 -49.02 -1.05
CA SER A 269 -80.82 -49.86 -0.10
C SER A 269 -79.90 -50.87 -0.77
N LEU A 270 -78.76 -51.15 -0.14
CA LEU A 270 -77.82 -52.15 -0.66
C LEU A 270 -78.42 -53.57 -0.60
N THR A 271 -78.27 -54.35 -1.67
CA THR A 271 -78.63 -55.78 -1.71
C THR A 271 -77.83 -56.58 -0.69
N THR A 272 -78.41 -57.68 -0.23
CA THR A 272 -77.81 -58.59 0.76
C THR A 272 -76.45 -59.12 0.29
N ALA A 273 -76.34 -59.52 -0.98
CA ALA A 273 -75.09 -59.98 -1.60
C ALA A 273 -73.99 -58.90 -1.54
N ARG A 274 -74.33 -57.63 -1.77
CA ARG A 274 -73.35 -56.54 -1.70
C ARG A 274 -72.93 -56.21 -0.28
N ARG A 275 -73.86 -56.27 0.68
CA ARG A 275 -73.51 -56.12 2.10
C ARG A 275 -72.53 -57.21 2.54
N GLN A 276 -72.75 -58.45 2.11
CA GLN A 276 -71.84 -59.58 2.37
C GLN A 276 -70.47 -59.38 1.71
N GLN A 277 -70.40 -58.93 0.45
CA GLN A 277 -69.12 -58.62 -0.20
C GLN A 277 -68.38 -57.49 0.52
N ILE A 278 -69.06 -56.41 0.91
CA ILE A 278 -68.44 -55.32 1.67
C ILE A 278 -67.93 -55.82 3.02
N ALA A 279 -68.71 -56.66 3.72
CA ALA A 279 -68.29 -57.28 4.97
C ALA A 279 -67.07 -58.20 4.76
N ALA A 280 -67.05 -59.02 3.70
CA ALA A 280 -65.93 -59.88 3.36
C ALA A 280 -64.67 -59.08 3.03
N VAL A 281 -64.77 -58.00 2.24
CA VAL A 281 -63.63 -57.11 1.97
C VAL A 281 -63.12 -56.45 3.25
N LYS A 282 -64.03 -56.00 4.14
CA LYS A 282 -63.63 -55.45 5.46
C LYS A 282 -62.89 -56.49 6.31
N LEU A 283 -63.38 -57.72 6.36
CA LEU A 283 -62.73 -58.81 7.09
C LEU A 283 -61.37 -59.18 6.46
N GLN A 284 -61.28 -59.26 5.13
CA GLN A 284 -60.04 -59.57 4.42
C GLN A 284 -58.99 -58.47 4.56
N THR A 285 -59.39 -57.19 4.46
CA THR A 285 -58.48 -56.06 4.67
C THR A 285 -58.02 -55.98 6.11
N PHE A 286 -58.92 -56.24 7.07
CA PHE A 286 -58.56 -56.37 8.48
C PHE A 286 -57.57 -57.51 8.71
N ALA A 287 -57.85 -58.71 8.19
CA ALA A 287 -56.99 -59.88 8.32
C ALA A 287 -55.59 -59.66 7.70
N ARG A 288 -55.53 -59.11 6.48
CA ARG A 288 -54.26 -58.73 5.83
C ARG A 288 -53.49 -57.69 6.66
N GLY A 289 -54.18 -56.71 7.22
CA GLY A 289 -53.59 -55.71 8.11
C GLY A 289 -53.04 -56.32 9.40
N VAL A 290 -53.76 -57.27 10.01
CA VAL A 290 -53.31 -58.00 11.20
C VAL A 290 -52.07 -58.84 10.88
N LEU A 291 -52.09 -59.63 9.79
CA LEU A 291 -50.94 -60.43 9.37
C LEU A 291 -49.70 -59.58 9.04
N ALA A 292 -49.87 -58.45 8.35
CA ALA A 292 -48.79 -57.52 8.07
C ALA A 292 -48.20 -56.95 9.37
N ARG A 293 -49.04 -56.58 10.34
CA ARG A 293 -48.58 -56.09 11.65
C ARG A 293 -47.86 -57.16 12.45
N ILE A 294 -48.32 -58.41 12.43
CA ILE A 294 -47.63 -59.53 13.09
C ILE A 294 -46.22 -59.69 12.52
N ARG A 295 -46.07 -59.59 11.18
CA ARG A 295 -44.76 -59.71 10.52
C ARG A 295 -43.84 -58.51 10.75
N VAL A 296 -44.37 -57.29 10.66
CA VAL A 296 -43.55 -56.05 10.64
C VAL A 296 -43.27 -55.49 12.04
N LYS A 297 -44.17 -55.69 13.02
CA LYS A 297 -44.01 -55.18 14.40
C LYS A 297 -42.69 -55.60 15.07
N PRO A 298 -42.22 -56.87 15.00
CA PRO A 298 -40.93 -57.23 15.58
C PRO A 298 -39.75 -56.56 14.86
N MET A 299 -39.80 -56.42 13.53
CA MET A 299 -38.75 -55.74 12.75
C MET A 299 -38.65 -54.25 13.14
N LEU A 300 -39.79 -53.58 13.32
CA LEU A 300 -39.83 -52.19 13.78
C LEU A 300 -39.32 -52.05 15.23
N LYS A 301 -39.63 -53.01 16.10
CA LYS A 301 -39.12 -53.02 17.48
C LYS A 301 -37.60 -53.16 17.49
N HIS A 302 -37.06 -54.12 16.74
CA HIS A 302 -35.62 -54.31 16.60
C HIS A 302 -34.92 -53.06 16.01
N ARG A 303 -35.51 -52.43 14.99
CA ARG A 303 -34.95 -51.19 14.42
C ARG A 303 -34.96 -50.02 15.41
N ARG A 304 -35.98 -49.92 16.27
CA ARG A 304 -36.01 -48.91 17.34
C ARG A 304 -34.90 -49.14 18.36
N GLU A 305 -34.67 -50.39 18.77
CA GLU A 305 -33.59 -50.75 19.70
C GLU A 305 -32.21 -50.42 19.10
N LEU A 306 -31.97 -50.77 17.83
CA LEU A 306 -30.74 -50.39 17.13
C LEU A 306 -30.56 -48.87 17.07
N ASN A 307 -31.61 -48.12 16.74
CA ASN A 307 -31.54 -46.65 16.72
C ASN A 307 -31.23 -46.08 18.11
N GLN A 308 -31.77 -46.65 19.18
CA GLN A 308 -31.44 -46.23 20.55
C GLN A 308 -29.97 -46.48 20.88
N MET A 309 -29.41 -47.63 20.48
CA MET A 309 -27.98 -47.93 20.65
C MET A 309 -27.11 -46.93 19.87
N VAL A 310 -27.43 -46.70 18.59
CA VAL A 310 -26.70 -45.75 17.73
C VAL A 310 -26.77 -44.34 18.31
N THR A 311 -27.94 -43.91 18.81
CA THR A 311 -28.10 -42.56 19.40
C THR A 311 -27.23 -42.39 20.64
N ARG A 312 -27.06 -43.43 21.47
CA ARG A 312 -26.15 -43.39 22.63
C ARG A 312 -24.70 -43.24 22.19
N VAL A 313 -24.25 -44.02 21.21
CA VAL A 313 -22.90 -43.94 20.64
C VAL A 313 -22.64 -42.58 20.00
N GLN A 314 -23.61 -42.05 19.26
CA GLN A 314 -23.49 -40.71 18.66
C GLN A 314 -23.41 -39.62 19.75
N ARG A 315 -24.16 -39.76 20.84
CA ARG A 315 -24.10 -38.81 21.96
C ARG A 315 -22.74 -38.82 22.63
N THR A 316 -22.19 -39.99 22.94
CA THR A 316 -20.85 -40.10 23.56
C THR A 316 -19.76 -39.58 22.63
N TRP A 317 -19.87 -39.85 21.33
CA TRP A 317 -18.93 -39.33 20.34
C TRP A 317 -18.98 -37.80 20.23
N ARG A 318 -20.19 -37.20 20.20
CA ARG A 318 -20.33 -35.72 20.16
C ARG A 318 -19.76 -35.07 21.43
N ASP A 319 -20.00 -35.65 22.60
CA ASP A 319 -19.42 -35.15 23.86
C ASP A 319 -17.89 -35.28 23.85
N TYR A 320 -17.35 -36.42 23.40
CA TYR A 320 -15.90 -36.59 23.23
C TYR A 320 -15.30 -35.57 22.26
N ALA A 321 -15.91 -35.37 21.09
CA ALA A 321 -15.45 -34.41 20.09
C ALA A 321 -15.46 -32.97 20.65
N SER A 322 -16.54 -32.58 21.33
CA SER A 322 -16.64 -31.28 22.00
C SER A 322 -15.54 -31.08 23.04
N ARG A 323 -15.28 -32.09 23.88
CA ARG A 323 -14.22 -32.03 24.89
C ARG A 323 -12.82 -32.01 24.28
N LYS A 324 -12.62 -32.71 23.16
CA LYS A 324 -11.35 -32.67 22.43
C LYS A 324 -11.09 -31.27 21.87
N ASP A 325 -12.08 -30.68 21.21
CA ASP A 325 -12.00 -29.31 20.69
C ASP A 325 -11.73 -28.30 21.81
N GLU A 326 -12.41 -28.44 22.95
CA GLU A 326 -12.22 -27.58 24.10
C GLU A 326 -10.80 -27.70 24.69
N ARG A 327 -10.27 -28.92 24.81
CA ARG A 327 -8.88 -29.18 25.24
C ARG A 327 -7.84 -28.54 24.32
N GLU A 328 -8.14 -28.41 23.03
CA GLU A 328 -7.25 -27.73 22.07
C GLU A 328 -7.42 -26.21 22.09
N ARG A 329 -8.63 -25.69 22.33
CA ARG A 329 -8.93 -24.25 22.34
C ARG A 329 -8.44 -23.53 23.58
N ILE A 330 -8.66 -24.10 24.77
CA ILE A 330 -8.28 -23.48 26.06
C ILE A 330 -6.79 -23.10 26.13
N PRO A 331 -5.81 -23.98 25.80
CA PRO A 331 -4.40 -23.61 25.89
C PRO A 331 -4.02 -22.53 24.86
N LYS A 332 -4.60 -22.55 23.66
CA LYS A 332 -4.39 -21.49 22.65
C LYS A 332 -4.90 -20.14 23.13
N ALA A 333 -6.11 -20.11 23.72
CA ALA A 333 -6.69 -18.88 24.29
C ALA A 333 -5.85 -18.36 25.47
N LYS A 334 -5.38 -19.25 26.35
CA LYS A 334 -4.48 -18.88 27.46
C LYS A 334 -3.15 -18.34 26.96
N ALA A 335 -2.52 -18.99 25.97
CA ALA A 335 -1.27 -18.53 25.37
C ALA A 335 -1.44 -17.15 24.72
N HIS A 336 -2.55 -16.93 24.02
CA HIS A 336 -2.88 -15.62 23.45
C HIS A 336 -3.03 -14.54 24.54
N LEU A 337 -3.76 -14.83 25.61
CA LEU A 337 -3.92 -13.91 26.74
C LEU A 337 -2.56 -13.57 27.39
N VAL A 338 -1.71 -14.57 27.62
CA VAL A 338 -0.36 -14.37 28.18
C VAL A 338 0.49 -13.50 27.24
N ALA A 339 0.40 -13.70 25.93
CA ALA A 339 1.10 -12.86 24.96
C ALA A 339 0.61 -11.40 24.98
N LEU A 340 -0.71 -11.18 25.08
CA LEU A 340 -1.29 -9.84 25.23
C LEU A 340 -0.82 -9.14 26.51
N LEU A 341 -0.87 -9.84 27.65
CA LEU A 341 -0.40 -9.31 28.92
C LEU A 341 1.09 -8.97 28.88
N ARG A 342 1.93 -9.83 28.29
CA ARG A 342 3.36 -9.56 28.10
C ARG A 342 3.60 -8.34 27.24
N ARG A 343 2.89 -8.21 26.11
CA ARG A 343 2.98 -7.04 25.23
C ARG A 343 2.59 -5.76 25.97
N GLN A 344 1.50 -5.79 26.72
CA GLN A 344 1.05 -4.63 27.48
C GLN A 344 2.04 -4.22 28.57
N MET A 345 2.62 -5.20 29.28
CA MET A 345 3.67 -4.96 30.28
C MET A 345 4.94 -4.40 29.65
N GLN A 346 5.33 -4.90 28.47
CA GLN A 346 6.48 -4.39 27.73
C GLN A 346 6.23 -2.94 27.30
N CYS A 347 5.08 -2.63 26.68
CA CYS A 347 4.74 -1.26 26.29
C CYS A 347 4.74 -0.30 27.48
N ARG A 348 4.28 -0.73 28.66
CA ARG A 348 4.32 0.10 29.86
C ARG A 348 5.75 0.36 30.34
N ARG A 349 6.62 -0.66 30.34
CA ARG A 349 8.04 -0.50 30.67
C ARG A 349 8.76 0.42 29.68
N ASP A 350 8.49 0.24 28.39
CA ASP A 350 9.08 1.08 27.35
C ASP A 350 8.63 2.53 27.52
N TYR A 351 7.34 2.78 27.79
CA TYR A 351 6.82 4.11 28.07
C TYR A 351 7.47 4.74 29.32
N GLU A 352 7.57 4.00 30.42
CA GLU A 352 8.24 4.47 31.64
C GLU A 352 9.72 4.82 31.37
N PHE A 353 10.42 4.00 30.57
CA PHE A 353 11.78 4.27 30.15
C PHE A 353 11.89 5.53 29.28
N PHE A 354 11.09 5.66 28.22
CA PHE A 354 11.11 6.83 27.35
C PHE A 354 10.71 8.11 28.09
N SER A 355 9.71 8.03 28.98
CA SER A 355 9.32 9.16 29.83
C SER A 355 10.44 9.58 30.77
N ALA A 356 11.19 8.63 31.35
CA ALA A 356 12.34 8.93 32.20
C ALA A 356 13.48 9.57 31.40
N CYS A 357 13.79 9.05 30.21
CA CYS A 357 14.79 9.65 29.31
C CYS A 357 14.39 11.07 28.88
N ALA A 358 13.11 11.29 28.54
CA ALA A 358 12.60 12.61 28.17
C ALA A 358 12.71 13.61 29.34
N ALA A 359 12.39 13.17 30.56
CA ALA A 359 12.54 13.99 31.76
C ALA A 359 14.01 14.37 32.04
N ALA A 360 14.93 13.41 31.92
CA ALA A 360 16.37 13.66 32.07
C ALA A 360 16.91 14.62 31.01
N TRP A 361 16.50 14.45 29.75
CA TRP A 361 16.86 15.37 28.67
C TRP A 361 16.33 16.79 28.93
N CYS A 362 15.08 16.93 29.39
CA CYS A 362 14.52 18.23 29.76
C CYS A 362 15.31 18.91 30.90
N GLN A 363 15.73 18.15 31.91
CA GLN A 363 16.57 18.67 33.00
C GLN A 363 17.91 19.18 32.47
N GLU A 364 18.59 18.40 31.63
CA GLU A 364 19.87 18.80 31.03
C GLU A 364 19.72 20.08 30.18
N GLN A 365 18.64 20.21 29.42
CA GLN A 365 18.36 21.43 28.65
C GLN A 365 18.12 22.65 29.54
N LEU A 366 17.40 22.49 30.66
CA LEU A 366 17.19 23.56 31.63
C LEU A 366 18.51 24.01 32.26
N GLU A 367 19.38 23.07 32.62
CA GLU A 367 20.71 23.37 33.17
C GLU A 367 21.59 24.10 32.15
N ARG A 368 21.63 23.62 30.90
CA ARG A 368 22.35 24.29 29.81
C ARG A 368 21.85 25.72 29.58
N ARG A 369 20.53 25.92 29.57
CA ARG A 369 19.90 27.25 29.46
C ARG A 369 20.24 28.13 30.66
N ALA A 370 20.19 27.60 31.88
CA ALA A 370 20.56 28.34 33.09
C ALA A 370 22.04 28.78 33.06
N CYS A 371 22.95 27.91 32.62
CA CYS A 371 24.35 28.26 32.40
C CYS A 371 24.51 29.37 31.35
N ALA A 372 23.81 29.27 30.21
CA ALA A 372 23.83 30.31 29.18
C ALA A 372 23.35 31.67 29.71
N VAL A 373 22.25 31.69 30.47
CA VAL A 373 21.72 32.92 31.08
C VAL A 373 22.71 33.52 32.08
N ARG A 374 23.39 32.70 32.88
CA ARG A 374 24.46 33.17 33.80
C ARG A 374 25.64 33.78 33.04
N ILE A 375 26.09 33.15 31.96
CA ILE A 375 27.18 33.68 31.12
C ILE A 375 26.76 35.01 30.49
N GLN A 376 25.55 35.07 29.95
CA GLN A 376 25.00 36.29 29.34
C GLN A 376 24.86 37.43 30.35
N SER A 377 24.44 37.16 31.59
CA SER A 377 24.31 38.20 32.62
C SER A 377 25.68 38.77 33.01
N VAL A 378 26.70 37.94 33.15
CA VAL A 378 28.08 38.37 33.40
C VAL A 378 28.63 39.19 32.24
N ALA A 379 28.41 38.76 31.00
CA ALA A 379 28.85 39.48 29.81
C ALA A 379 28.20 40.87 29.70
N ARG A 380 26.88 40.95 29.92
CA ARG A 380 26.13 42.23 29.96
C ARG A 380 26.65 43.14 31.08
N GLY A 381 26.91 42.58 32.26
CA GLY A 381 27.50 43.33 33.38
C GLY A 381 28.90 43.88 33.06
N LYS A 382 29.76 43.09 32.41
CA LYS A 382 31.10 43.53 31.98
C LYS A 382 31.02 44.64 30.92
N ALA A 383 30.13 44.50 29.94
CA ALA A 383 29.90 45.52 28.91
C ALA A 383 29.45 46.85 29.53
N ALA A 384 28.53 46.81 30.50
CA ALA A 384 28.08 48.00 31.23
C ALA A 384 29.22 48.68 32.00
N ARG A 385 30.08 47.90 32.67
CA ARG A 385 31.26 48.45 33.39
C ARG A 385 32.24 49.12 32.43
N LEU A 386 32.54 48.48 31.29
CA LEU A 386 33.41 49.06 30.26
C LEU A 386 32.83 50.36 29.67
N ALA A 387 31.52 50.41 29.45
CA ALA A 387 30.84 51.62 28.98
C ALA A 387 30.95 52.77 30.00
N VAL A 388 30.80 52.47 31.29
CA VAL A 388 30.98 53.46 32.37
C VAL A 388 32.44 53.93 32.45
N GLU A 389 33.41 53.03 32.36
CA GLU A 389 34.83 53.40 32.33
C GLU A 389 35.16 54.30 31.13
N HIS A 390 34.66 53.96 29.95
CA HIS A 390 34.81 54.79 28.76
C HIS A 390 34.24 56.19 29.00
N ARG A 391 33.02 56.27 29.53
CA ARG A 391 32.37 57.56 29.84
C ARG A 391 33.13 58.35 30.89
N ARG A 392 33.68 57.71 31.92
CA ARG A 392 34.54 58.36 32.92
C ARG A 392 35.81 58.93 32.30
N ARG A 393 36.44 58.20 31.36
CA ARG A 393 37.62 58.70 30.62
C ARG A 393 37.27 59.90 29.75
N GLU A 394 36.15 59.87 29.03
CA GLU A 394 35.67 61.03 28.25
C GLU A 394 35.42 62.25 29.12
N LEU A 395 34.69 62.09 30.23
CA LEU A 395 34.43 63.18 31.17
C LEU A 395 35.72 63.69 31.83
N GLY A 396 36.65 62.80 32.15
CA GLY A 396 37.98 63.16 32.65
C GLY A 396 38.78 63.97 31.64
N ALA A 397 38.79 63.56 30.37
CA ALA A 397 39.45 64.30 29.29
C ALA A 397 38.81 65.69 29.07
N ALA A 398 37.47 65.77 29.11
CA ALA A 398 36.75 67.04 29.05
C ALA A 398 37.08 67.95 30.26
N ALA A 399 37.18 67.38 31.46
CA ALA A 399 37.56 68.13 32.67
C ALA A 399 39.00 68.68 32.58
N VAL A 400 39.95 67.89 32.08
CA VAL A 400 41.34 68.35 31.84
C VAL A 400 41.36 69.49 30.81
N CYS A 401 40.56 69.37 29.75
CA CYS A 401 40.43 70.42 28.74
C CYS A 401 39.88 71.72 29.35
N LEU A 402 38.81 71.64 30.15
CA LEU A 402 38.23 72.78 30.86
C LEU A 402 39.23 73.41 31.85
N GLN A 403 39.96 72.59 32.62
CA GLN A 403 41.01 73.08 33.52
C GLN A 403 42.13 73.80 32.76
N ARG A 404 42.52 73.30 31.59
CA ARG A 404 43.51 73.98 30.73
C ARG A 404 42.98 75.35 30.28
N HIS A 405 41.74 75.43 29.80
CA HIS A 405 41.11 76.69 29.40
C HIS A 405 41.01 77.69 30.56
N ALA A 406 40.63 77.22 31.75
CA ALA A 406 40.55 78.06 32.95
C ALA A 406 41.93 78.61 33.34
N ARG A 407 42.99 77.77 33.28
CA ARG A 407 44.37 78.21 33.53
C ARG A 407 44.87 79.23 32.51
N THR A 408 44.63 79.00 31.21
CA THR A 408 45.00 79.96 30.17
C THR A 408 44.24 81.28 30.32
N PHE A 409 42.96 81.23 30.69
CA PHE A 409 42.16 82.41 30.95
C PHE A 409 42.64 83.18 32.19
N GLY A 410 43.00 82.46 33.26
CA GLY A 410 43.62 83.06 34.45
C GLY A 410 44.95 83.75 34.13
N ALA A 411 45.84 83.09 33.39
CA ALA A 411 47.10 83.68 32.93
C ALA A 411 46.87 84.91 32.02
N TRP A 412 45.86 84.87 31.14
CA TRP A 412 45.47 86.02 30.34
C TRP A 412 44.97 87.19 31.19
N LEU A 413 44.17 86.92 32.24
CA LEU A 413 43.73 87.94 33.19
C LEU A 413 44.90 88.56 33.96
N GLU A 414 45.89 87.77 34.38
CA GLU A 414 47.10 88.25 35.05
C GLU A 414 47.96 89.12 34.11
N LEU A 415 48.19 88.67 32.88
CA LEU A 415 48.87 89.47 31.85
C LEU A 415 48.14 90.79 31.60
N ARG A 416 46.81 90.76 31.54
CA ARG A 416 46.00 91.96 31.36
C ARG A 416 46.13 92.92 32.54
N LYS A 417 46.18 92.41 33.77
CA LYS A 417 46.43 93.22 34.97
C LYS A 417 47.83 93.84 34.96
N SER A 418 48.87 93.10 34.55
CA SER A 418 50.23 93.64 34.45
C SER A 418 50.36 94.69 33.35
N LEU A 419 49.74 94.46 32.18
CA LEU A 419 49.67 95.46 31.11
C LEU A 419 48.98 96.75 31.56
N TYR A 420 47.92 96.66 32.39
CA TYR A 420 47.27 97.83 32.98
C TYR A 420 48.13 98.57 34.02
N LEU A 421 49.10 97.90 34.64
CA LEU A 421 50.06 98.53 35.57
C LEU A 421 51.20 99.23 34.81
N GLU A 422 51.65 98.68 33.70
CA GLU A 422 52.71 99.27 32.84
C GLU A 422 52.20 100.40 31.94
N SER A 423 50.91 100.41 31.63
CA SER A 423 50.25 101.47 30.85
C SER A 423 48.85 101.71 31.42
N PRO A 424 48.66 102.68 32.33
CA PRO A 424 47.32 102.99 32.83
C PRO A 424 46.45 103.39 31.64
N MET A 425 45.25 102.81 31.52
CA MET A 425 44.30 103.22 30.50
C MET A 425 44.05 104.72 30.64
N GLN A 426 44.54 105.52 29.70
CA GLN A 426 43.99 106.84 29.48
C GLN A 426 42.58 106.61 28.94
N ALA A 427 41.58 106.92 29.77
CA ALA A 427 40.21 107.09 29.28
C ALA A 427 40.22 108.35 28.39
N VAL A 428 40.48 108.15 27.10
CA VAL A 428 40.24 109.17 26.09
C VAL A 428 38.76 109.06 25.74
N PHE A 429 38.00 110.10 26.06
CA PHE A 429 36.64 110.25 25.55
C PHE A 429 36.76 110.57 24.06
N GLU A 430 36.59 109.56 23.20
CA GLU A 430 36.33 109.81 21.78
C GLU A 430 34.82 110.05 21.59
N PRO A 431 34.43 111.10 20.86
CA PRO A 431 33.02 111.35 20.54
C PRO A 431 32.46 110.17 19.74
N THR A 432 31.29 109.70 20.14
CA THR A 432 30.65 108.53 19.55
C THR A 432 30.22 108.83 18.11
N GLY A 433 30.80 108.14 17.13
CA GLY A 433 30.43 108.28 15.71
C GLY A 433 29.05 107.72 15.34
N ASP A 434 28.26 107.29 16.34
CA ASP A 434 26.99 106.59 16.16
C ASP A 434 25.82 107.55 16.44
N ALA A 435 25.13 107.98 15.38
CA ALA A 435 24.15 109.07 15.41
C ALA A 435 22.96 108.83 16.36
N ARG A 436 22.68 107.57 16.71
CA ARG A 436 21.60 107.20 17.64
C ARG A 436 22.00 107.33 19.11
N ALA A 437 23.29 107.19 19.43
CA ALA A 437 23.80 107.37 20.79
C ALA A 437 23.97 108.86 21.13
N ALA A 438 24.30 109.71 20.14
CA ALA A 438 24.41 111.16 20.29
C ALA A 438 23.10 111.85 20.73
N ALA A 439 21.94 111.28 20.37
CA ALA A 439 20.64 111.80 20.78
C ALA A 439 20.27 111.53 22.26
N LEU A 440 20.95 110.57 22.90
CA LEU A 440 20.65 110.14 24.28
C LEU A 440 21.55 110.81 25.32
N VAL A 441 22.64 111.47 24.90
CA VAL A 441 23.61 112.09 25.82
C VAL A 441 23.98 113.50 25.34
N PRO A 442 23.22 114.55 25.75
CA PRO A 442 23.35 115.90 25.17
C PRO A 442 24.64 116.67 25.50
N TRP A 443 25.59 116.05 26.22
CA TRP A 443 26.78 116.71 26.76
C TRP A 443 28.10 116.18 26.20
N SER A 444 28.07 115.24 25.25
CA SER A 444 29.28 114.79 24.55
C SER A 444 29.59 115.77 23.41
N TRP A 445 30.38 116.79 23.71
CA TRP A 445 31.05 117.63 22.70
C TRP A 445 32.43 117.08 22.42
#